data_AF-A0A914LSP2-F1
#
_entry.id   AF-A0A914LSP2-F1
#
_cell.length_a   1.000
_cell.length_b   1.000
_cell.length_c   1.000
_cell.angle_alpha   90.00
_cell.angle_beta   90.00
_cell.angle_gamma   90.00
#
_symmetry.space_group_name_H-M   'P 1'
#
loop_
_entity.id
_entity.type
_entity.pdbx_description
1 polymer ?
#
loop_
_entity_poly.entity_id
_entity_poly.type
_entity_poly.pdbx_seq_one_letter_code
_entity_poly.pdbx_strand_id
1 'polypeptide(L)' 'MCQQQDILMLRITTTGIIEVKFEIKGVNFRVFDVGRQRSEKKWIHCFDDVHAIIFVVALSEYDQVLFEDTRTV' A
#
# COMPACT_ATOMS: atom_id res chain seq x y z
N MET A 1 -4.75 19.42 18.89
CA MET A 1 -3.36 19.18 18.41
C MET A 1 -3.33 17.72 17.97
N CYS A 2 -3.03 17.45 16.69
CA CYS A 2 -3.07 16.08 16.13
C CYS A 2 -1.85 15.29 16.64
N GLN A 3 -2.08 14.11 17.21
CA GLN A 3 -1.04 13.21 17.71
C GLN A 3 -0.55 12.28 16.59
N GLN A 4 0.65 11.69 16.74
CA GLN A 4 1.19 10.76 15.74
C GLN A 4 0.28 9.54 15.52
N GLN A 5 -0.40 9.08 16.58
CA GLN A 5 -1.35 7.98 16.49
C GLN A 5 -2.56 8.33 15.61
N ASP A 6 -3.01 9.58 15.64
CA ASP A 6 -4.13 10.04 14.82
C ASP A 6 -3.76 9.94 13.33
N ILE A 7 -2.52 10.30 12.98
CA ILE A 7 -2.01 10.20 11.60
C ILE A 7 -2.02 8.76 11.10
N LEU A 8 -1.64 7.79 11.95
CA LEU A 8 -1.62 6.37 11.59
C LEU A 8 -3.01 5.76 11.42
N MET A 9 -4.00 6.28 12.15
CA MET A 9 -5.39 5.79 12.11
C MET A 9 -6.22 6.44 10.99
N LEU A 10 -5.71 7.49 10.32
CA LEU A 10 -6.40 8.13 9.21
C LEU A 10 -6.50 7.19 8.00
N ARG A 11 -7.73 6.95 7.55
CA ARG A 11 -7.99 6.16 6.34
C ARG A 11 -8.05 7.06 5.12
N ILE A 12 -6.89 7.33 4.53
CA ILE A 12 -6.75 8.05 3.27
C ILE A 12 -6.32 7.04 2.20
N THR A 13 -7.10 6.91 1.14
CA THR A 13 -6.73 6.06 0.00
C THR A 13 -5.55 6.67 -0.74
N THR A 14 -4.46 5.93 -0.84
CA THR A 14 -3.31 6.31 -1.67
C THR A 14 -3.68 6.25 -3.14
N THR A 15 -3.45 7.35 -3.87
CA THR A 15 -3.59 7.42 -5.32
C THR A 15 -2.20 7.39 -5.96
N GLY A 16 -1.93 6.43 -6.86
CA GLY A 16 -0.62 6.28 -7.50
C GLY A 16 0.42 5.52 -6.67
N ILE A 17 1.70 5.82 -6.95
CA ILE A 17 2.88 5.18 -6.37
C ILE A 17 3.60 6.21 -5.50
N ILE A 18 3.83 5.88 -4.23
CA ILE A 18 4.59 6.71 -3.28
C ILE A 18 5.94 6.02 -3.05
N GLU A 19 7.04 6.77 -3.19
CA GLU A 19 8.39 6.28 -2.88
C GLU A 19 8.87 6.86 -1.54
N VAL A 20 9.35 5.99 -0.65
CA VAL A 20 10.00 6.36 0.59
C VAL A 20 11.43 5.84 0.59
N LYS A 21 12.39 6.72 0.89
CA LYS A 21 13.82 6.39 0.97
C LYS A 21 14.28 6.57 2.40
N PHE A 22 14.95 5.57 2.96
CA PHE A 22 15.52 5.64 4.29
C PHE A 22 16.74 4.71 4.41
N GLU A 23 17.58 4.96 5.39
CA GLU A 23 18.77 4.16 5.66
C GLU A 23 18.61 3.39 6.97
N ILE A 24 18.92 2.09 6.96
CA ILE A 24 18.99 1.27 8.17
C ILE A 24 20.35 0.58 8.19
N LYS A 25 21.15 0.84 9.24
CA LYS A 25 22.44 0.19 9.48
C LYS A 25 23.41 0.29 8.27
N GLY A 26 23.47 1.44 7.60
CA GLY A 26 24.32 1.62 6.42
C GLY A 26 23.75 1.10 5.11
N VAL A 27 22.55 0.51 5.12
CA VAL A 27 21.88 -0.01 3.93
C VAL A 27 20.75 0.95 3.54
N ASN A 28 20.78 1.40 2.29
CA ASN A 28 19.74 2.26 1.71
C ASN A 28 18.54 1.42 1.28
N PHE A 29 17.37 1.74 1.80
CA PHE A 29 16.10 1.15 1.42
C PHE A 29 15.28 2.13 0.59
N ARG A 30 14.65 1.60 -0.46
CA ARG A 30 13.66 2.29 -1.28
C ARG A 30 12.40 1.46 -1.24
N VAL A 31 11.37 1.99 -0.58
CA VAL A 31 10.07 1.33 -0.43
C VAL A 31 9.08 2.04 -1.34
N PHE A 32 8.36 1.26 -2.14
CA PHE A 32 7.30 1.74 -2.99
C PHE A 32 5.96 1.28 -2.42
N ASP A 33 5.12 2.22 -2.02
CA ASP A 33 3.73 1.96 -1.67
C ASP A 33 2.87 2.18 -2.91
N VAL A 34 2.12 1.14 -3.29
CA VAL A 34 1.34 1.11 -4.52
C VAL A 34 -0.13 1.05 -4.13
N GLY A 35 -0.86 2.11 -4.47
CA GLY A 35 -2.28 2.21 -4.19
C GLY A 35 -3.11 1.08 -4.83
N ARG A 36 -4.17 0.68 -4.12
CA ARG A 36 -5.00 -0.48 -4.42
C ARG A 36 -6.08 -0.22 -5.48
N GLN A 37 -5.82 0.59 -6.50
CA GLN A 37 -6.79 0.80 -7.57
C GLN A 37 -6.50 -0.15 -8.74
N ARG A 38 -7.43 -1.08 -9.02
CA ARG A 38 -7.36 -2.07 -10.12
C ARG A 38 -7.07 -1.45 -11.50
N SER A 39 -7.29 -0.15 -11.66
CA SER A 39 -7.05 0.62 -12.88
C SER A 39 -5.59 0.98 -13.14
N GLU A 40 -4.70 0.90 -12.15
CA GLU A 40 -3.33 1.37 -12.30
C GLU A 40 -2.37 0.21 -12.57
N LYS A 41 -2.28 -0.26 -13.82
CA LYS A 41 -1.19 -1.14 -14.31
C LYS A 41 0.22 -0.52 -14.20
N LYS A 42 0.36 0.65 -13.56
CA LYS A 42 1.63 1.37 -13.33
C LYS A 42 2.58 0.61 -12.41
N TRP A 43 2.04 -0.23 -11.52
CA TRP A 43 2.83 -1.03 -10.58
C TRP A 43 3.82 -1.98 -11.27
N ILE A 44 3.50 -2.51 -12.45
CA ILE A 44 4.37 -3.43 -13.20
C ILE A 44 5.71 -2.77 -13.57
N HIS A 45 5.72 -1.45 -13.81
CA HIS A 45 6.96 -0.72 -14.09
C HIS A 45 7.81 -0.45 -12.84
N CYS A 46 7.25 -0.61 -11.63
CA CYS A 46 8.00 -0.52 -10.37
C CYS A 46 8.69 -1.83 -10.00
N PHE A 47 8.51 -2.91 -10.77
CA PHE A 47 9.14 -4.22 -10.51
C PHE A 47 10.54 -4.38 -11.08
N ASP A 48 11.07 -3.36 -11.76
CA ASP A 48 12.45 -3.40 -12.23
C ASP A 48 13.39 -3.22 -11.02
N ASP A 49 14.25 -4.21 -10.76
CA ASP A 49 15.23 -4.25 -9.65
C ASP A 49 14.66 -4.29 -8.21
N VAL A 50 13.49 -4.91 -8.02
CA VAL A 50 12.93 -5.14 -6.67
C VAL A 50 13.66 -6.28 -5.96
N HIS A 51 14.20 -5.98 -4.77
CA HIS A 51 14.92 -6.95 -3.95
C HIS A 51 13.98 -7.87 -3.14
N ALA A 52 12.80 -7.36 -2.75
CA ALA A 52 11.82 -8.11 -1.96
C ALA A 52 10.40 -7.53 -2.12
N ILE A 53 9.38 -8.37 -1.93
CA ILE A 53 7.96 -7.98 -1.96
C ILE A 53 7.38 -8.16 -0.56
N ILE A 54 6.69 -7.13 -0.06
CA ILE A 54 5.92 -7.19 1.18
C ILE A 54 4.44 -7.27 0.80
N PHE A 55 3.81 -8.41 1.05
CA PHE A 55 2.38 -8.60 0.80
C PHE A 55 1.61 -8.49 2.11
N VAL A 56 0.76 -7.46 2.22
CA VAL A 56 -0.02 -7.17 3.43
C VAL A 56 -1.46 -7.67 3.24
N VAL A 57 -1.94 -8.46 4.21
CA VAL A 57 -3.31 -9.00 4.23
C VAL A 57 -3.97 -8.65 5.57
N ALA A 58 -5.18 -8.12 5.51
CA ALA A 58 -6.00 -7.87 6.69
C ALA A 58 -6.68 -9.18 7.13
N LEU A 59 -6.14 -9.85 8.15
CA LEU A 59 -6.71 -11.09 8.70
C LEU A 59 -8.06 -10.88 9.39
N SER A 60 -8.32 -9.66 9.87
CA SER A 60 -9.57 -9.27 10.51
C SER A 60 -10.74 -9.10 9.55
N GLU A 61 -10.50 -9.07 8.24
CA GLU A 61 -11.53 -8.85 7.21
C GLU A 61 -12.11 -10.19 6.67
N TYR A 62 -11.94 -11.29 7.41
CA TYR A 62 -12.34 -12.63 6.95
C TYR A 62 -13.86 -12.79 6.69
N ASP A 63 -14.68 -12.01 7.39
CA ASP A 63 -16.15 -11.99 7.29
C ASP A 63 -16.68 -10.77 6.52
N GLN A 64 -15.78 -9.99 5.90
CA GLN A 64 -16.14 -8.79 5.15
C GLN A 64 -16.15 -9.05 3.65
N VAL A 65 -17.02 -8.32 2.95
CA VAL A 65 -17.08 -8.33 1.49
C VAL A 65 -16.32 -7.14 0.91
N LEU A 66 -15.71 -7.33 -0.25
CA LEU A 66 -15.12 -6.22 -0.98
C LEU A 66 -16.22 -5.26 -1.40
N PHE A 67 -16.04 -3.96 -1.15
CA PHE A 67 -17.00 -2.92 -1.56
C PHE A 67 -17.31 -2.98 -3.07
N GLU A 68 -16.33 -3.39 -3.87
CA GLU A 68 -16.44 -3.53 -5.33
C GLU A 68 -17.32 -4.71 -5.78
N ASP A 69 -17.63 -5.67 -4.90
CA ASP A 69 -18.35 -6.90 -5.24
C ASP A 69 -19.88 -6.72 -5.27
N THR A 70 -20.37 -5.47 -5.21
CA THR A 70 -21.81 -5.14 -5.21
C THR A 70 -22.44 -5.21 -6.61
N ARG A 71 -21.86 -5.93 -7.58
CA ARG A 71 -22.41 -6.08 -8.93
C ARG A 71 -22.23 -7.50 -9.47
N THR A 72 -23.09 -8.41 -9.05
CA THR A 72 -23.63 -9.48 -9.91
C THR A 72 -25.05 -9.78 -9.48
N VAL A 73 -26.00 -9.04 -10.05
CA VAL A 73 -27.35 -9.53 -10.33
C VAL A 73 -27.47 -9.79 -11.82
#